data_AF-A0A952KPR9-F1
#
_entry.id   AF-A0A952KPR9-F1
#
_cell.length_a   1.000
_cell.length_b   1.000
_cell.length_c   1.000
_cell.angle_alpha   90.00
_cell.angle_beta   90.00
_cell.angle_gamma   90.00
#
_symmetry.space_group_name_H-M   'P 1'
#
loop_
_entity.id
_entity.type
_entity.pdbx_description
1 polymer ?
#
loop_
_entity_poly.entity_id
_entity_poly.type
_entity_poly.pdbx_seq_one_letter_code
_entity_poly.pdbx_strand_id
1 'polypeptide(L)'
;MDVPAVPRPLTARPLTVWTVSDGRAGIENQALGLAEAVARQTPAEITVKRLHFAPLFDRLPTALKIAPEAMLAPDSDRIDAPFPDIWIAAGRASLPFSLRMKKRSHGHTLVVQ
;
A
#
# COMPACT_ATOMS: atom_id res chain seq x y z
N MET A 1 14.45 -20.55 -23.85
CA MET A 1 14.54 -20.75 -22.39
C MET A 1 13.12 -20.70 -21.88
N ASP A 2 12.57 -21.84 -21.53
CA ASP A 2 11.20 -21.96 -21.04
C ASP A 2 11.21 -21.55 -19.56
N VAL A 3 10.45 -20.52 -19.20
CA VAL A 3 10.36 -20.06 -17.81
C VAL A 3 9.44 -21.08 -17.09
N PRO A 4 9.89 -21.75 -16.02
CA PRO A 4 9.06 -22.74 -15.35
C PRO A 4 7.76 -22.08 -14.88
N ALA A 5 6.63 -22.66 -15.26
CA ALA A 5 5.31 -22.19 -14.85
C ALA A 5 5.22 -22.24 -13.33
N VAL A 6 5.02 -21.08 -12.70
CA VAL A 6 4.78 -20.98 -11.26
C VAL A 6 3.47 -21.73 -10.97
N PRO A 7 3.46 -22.70 -10.04
CA PRO A 7 2.24 -23.44 -9.72
C PRO A 7 1.15 -22.46 -9.25
N ARG A 8 0.05 -22.44 -10.00
CA ARG A 8 -1.11 -21.60 -9.72
C ARG A 8 -1.79 -22.15 -8.46
N PRO A 9 -1.98 -21.37 -7.38
CA PRO A 9 -2.64 -21.87 -6.19
C PRO A 9 -4.04 -22.35 -6.56
N LEU A 10 -4.31 -23.63 -6.30
CA LEU A 10 -5.63 -24.19 -6.38
C LEU A 10 -6.41 -23.63 -5.19
N THR A 11 -7.49 -22.88 -5.48
CA THR A 11 -8.56 -22.50 -4.53
C THR A 11 -8.24 -21.52 -3.38
N ALA A 12 -7.27 -20.61 -3.53
CA ALA A 12 -7.11 -19.51 -2.58
C ALA A 12 -8.02 -18.32 -2.95
N ARG A 13 -8.66 -17.70 -1.95
CA ARG A 13 -9.41 -16.43 -2.15
C ARG A 13 -8.54 -15.38 -2.88
N PRO A 14 -9.13 -14.42 -3.61
CA PRO A 14 -8.35 -13.33 -4.19
C PRO A 14 -7.44 -12.66 -3.16
N LEU A 15 -6.23 -12.31 -3.59
CA LEU A 15 -5.31 -11.51 -2.77
C LEU A 15 -5.90 -10.11 -2.61
N THR A 16 -5.91 -9.60 -1.39
CA THR A 16 -6.24 -8.19 -1.14
C THR A 16 -4.98 -7.36 -1.32
N VAL A 17 -5.04 -6.38 -2.22
CA VAL A 17 -3.91 -5.50 -2.54
C VAL A 17 -4.33 -4.07 -2.27
N TRP A 18 -3.58 -3.35 -1.44
CA TRP A 18 -3.73 -1.90 -1.34
C TRP A 18 -2.63 -1.20 -2.12
N THR A 19 -3.03 -0.27 -2.97
CA THR A 19 -2.11 0.70 -3.59
C THR A 19 -2.15 1.98 -2.78
N VAL A 20 -1.01 2.48 -2.33
CA VAL A 20 -0.97 3.59 -1.36
C VAL A 20 -0.08 4.72 -1.86
N SER A 21 -0.66 5.89 -2.11
CA SER A 21 0.06 7.05 -2.64
C SER A 21 -0.49 8.37 -2.08
N ASP A 22 0.01 9.49 -2.59
CA ASP A 22 -0.55 10.84 -2.35
C ASP A 22 -1.49 11.30 -3.48
N GLY A 23 -1.97 10.37 -4.31
CA GLY A 23 -2.94 10.64 -5.38
C GLY A 23 -2.38 11.38 -6.60
N ARG A 24 -1.11 11.80 -6.59
CA ARG A 24 -0.50 12.42 -7.79
C ARG A 24 -0.31 11.35 -8.86
N ALA A 25 -0.92 11.55 -10.03
CA ALA A 25 -1.03 10.54 -11.09
C ALA A 25 0.29 9.82 -11.42
N GLY A 26 1.41 10.55 -11.54
CA GLY A 26 2.72 9.93 -11.83
C GLY A 26 3.24 8.99 -10.74
N ILE A 27 2.88 9.24 -9.47
CA ILE A 27 3.26 8.41 -8.33
C ILE A 27 2.25 7.27 -8.15
N GLU A 28 0.95 7.59 -8.21
CA GLU A 28 -0.14 6.60 -8.06
C GLU A 28 -0.04 5.49 -9.11
N ASN A 29 0.28 5.85 -10.37
CA ASN A 29 0.41 4.89 -11.46
C ASN A 29 1.53 3.87 -11.24
N GLN A 30 2.59 4.19 -10.48
CA GLN A 30 3.65 3.21 -10.19
C GLN A 30 3.11 2.08 -9.31
N ALA A 31 2.38 2.43 -8.25
CA ALA A 31 1.78 1.45 -7.35
C ALA A 31 0.64 0.70 -8.05
N LEU A 32 -0.22 1.41 -8.79
CA LEU A 32 -1.33 0.81 -9.52
C LEU A 32 -0.87 -0.14 -10.62
N GLY A 33 0.11 0.25 -11.43
CA GLY A 33 0.64 -0.60 -12.50
C GLY A 33 1.26 -1.90 -11.98
N LEU A 34 1.92 -1.85 -10.81
CA LEU A 34 2.42 -3.06 -10.16
C LEU A 34 1.28 -3.93 -9.60
N ALA A 35 0.27 -3.34 -8.98
CA ALA A 35 -0.89 -4.07 -8.50
C ALA A 35 -1.66 -4.76 -9.64
N GLU A 36 -1.85 -4.07 -10.76
CA GLU A 36 -2.45 -4.65 -11.96
C GLU A 36 -1.59 -5.77 -12.56
N ALA A 37 -0.26 -5.64 -12.50
CA ALA A 37 0.65 -6.72 -12.90
C ALA A 37 0.49 -7.97 -12.03
N VAL A 38 0.31 -7.80 -10.71
CA VAL A 38 -0.03 -8.90 -9.79
C VAL A 38 -1.38 -9.51 -10.17
N ALA A 39 -2.41 -8.69 -10.39
CA ALA A 39 -3.75 -9.15 -10.74
C ALA A 39 -3.81 -9.91 -12.08
N ARG A 40 -2.89 -9.63 -13.02
CA ARG A 40 -2.74 -10.42 -14.26
C ARG A 40 -2.18 -11.82 -14.03
N GLN A 41 -1.47 -12.06 -12.92
CA GLN A 41 -0.82 -13.34 -12.62
C GLN A 41 -1.61 -14.20 -11.62
N THR A 42 -2.39 -13.57 -10.74
CA THR A 42 -3.19 -14.25 -9.71
C THR A 42 -4.43 -13.43 -9.38
N PRO A 43 -5.58 -14.05 -9.02
CA PRO A 43 -6.76 -13.30 -8.60
C PRO A 43 -6.43 -12.31 -7.48
N ALA A 44 -6.71 -11.03 -7.69
CA ALA A 44 -6.44 -9.97 -6.74
C ALA A 44 -7.52 -8.89 -6.77
N GLU A 45 -7.89 -8.39 -5.60
CA GLU A 45 -8.78 -7.26 -5.39
C GLU A 45 -7.93 -6.05 -5.01
N ILE A 46 -7.94 -5.02 -5.85
CA ILE A 46 -7.11 -3.82 -5.69
C ILE A 46 -7.96 -2.71 -5.05
N THR A 47 -7.47 -2.14 -3.95
CA THR A 47 -8.03 -0.95 -3.31
C THR A 47 -7.01 0.18 -3.37
N VAL A 48 -7.40 1.34 -3.91
CA VAL A 48 -6.56 2.55 -3.90
C VAL A 48 -6.75 3.28 -2.57
N LYS A 49 -5.64 3.70 -1.96
CA LYS A 49 -5.57 4.48 -0.72
C LYS A 49 -4.73 5.73 -0.96
N ARG A 50 -5.29 6.90 -0.69
CA ARG A 50 -4.65 8.21 -0.86
C ARG A 50 -4.43 8.87 0.50
N LEU A 51 -3.18 9.21 0.77
CA LEU A 51 -2.74 9.77 2.05
C LEU A 51 -2.21 11.18 1.87
N HIS A 52 -2.83 12.12 2.58
CA HIS A 52 -2.38 13.50 2.69
C HIS A 52 -2.14 13.84 4.15
N PHE A 53 -1.03 14.49 4.46
CA PHE A 53 -0.83 15.03 5.80
C PHE A 53 -1.47 16.40 5.91
N ALA A 54 -2.02 16.73 7.08
CA ALA A 54 -2.51 18.08 7.32
C ALA A 54 -1.37 19.10 7.09
N PRO A 55 -1.65 20.35 6.68
CA PRO A 55 -0.62 21.31 6.29
C PRO A 55 0.50 21.51 7.32
N LEU A 56 0.16 21.41 8.62
CA LEU A 56 1.11 21.51 9.73
C LEU A 56 2.16 20.38 9.74
N PHE A 57 1.81 19.21 9.20
CA PHE A 57 2.63 17.99 9.25
C PHE A 57 3.18 17.55 7.88
N ASP A 58 2.75 18.16 6.77
CA ASP A 58 3.13 17.73 5.43
C ASP A 58 4.65 17.78 5.19
N ARG A 59 5.27 18.90 5.57
CA ARG A 59 6.71 19.11 5.44
C ARG A 59 7.53 18.42 6.53
N LEU A 60 6.89 17.83 7.53
CA LEU A 60 7.57 17.16 8.61
C LEU A 60 8.34 15.94 8.08
N PRO A 61 9.63 15.76 8.41
CA PRO A 61 10.39 14.56 8.08
C PRO A 61 9.67 13.27 8.54
N THR A 62 9.77 12.19 7.76
CA THR A 62 9.11 10.90 8.05
C THR A 62 9.40 10.40 9.47
N ALA A 63 10.64 10.57 9.96
CA ALA A 63 11.04 10.14 11.29
C ALA A 63 10.28 10.87 12.43
N LEU A 64 9.81 12.10 12.20
CA LEU A 64 9.08 12.90 13.20
C LEU A 64 7.56 12.69 13.13
N LYS A 65 7.07 11.90 12.16
CA LYS A 65 5.66 11.49 12.08
C LYS A 65 5.41 10.33 13.04
N ILE A 66 5.40 10.66 14.34
CA ILE A 66 5.29 9.68 15.44
C ILE A 66 3.92 9.00 15.51
N ALA A 67 2.86 9.74 15.21
CA ALA A 67 1.46 9.29 15.20
C ALA A 67 0.82 9.65 13.85
N PRO A 68 1.23 8.99 12.75
CA PRO A 68 0.89 9.43 11.41
C PRO A 68 -0.63 9.43 11.14
N GLU A 69 -1.40 8.54 11.77
CA GLU A 69 -2.86 8.48 11.68
C GLU A 69 -3.52 9.78 12.16
N ALA A 70 -3.05 10.35 13.29
CA ALA A 70 -3.58 11.60 13.84
C ALA A 70 -3.07 12.85 13.11
N MET A 71 -2.09 12.70 12.22
CA MET A 71 -1.47 13.78 11.45
C MET A 71 -2.04 13.88 10.02
N LEU A 72 -2.87 12.94 9.59
CA LEU A 72 -3.51 12.97 8.28
C LEU A 72 -4.50 14.14 8.17
N ALA A 73 -4.67 14.64 6.95
CA ALA A 73 -5.73 15.58 6.64
C ALA A 73 -7.09 14.86 6.65
N PRO A 74 -8.22 15.56 6.91
CA PRO A 74 -9.54 14.94 7.00
C PRO A 74 -10.03 14.22 5.73
N ASP A 75 -9.50 14.60 4.57
CA ASP A 75 -9.82 14.04 3.26
C ASP A 75 -8.96 12.81 2.90
N SER A 76 -8.06 12.39 3.79
CA SER A 76 -7.21 11.22 3.57
C SER A 76 -7.93 9.92 3.86
N ASP A 77 -7.56 8.88 3.12
CA ASP A 77 -8.04 7.54 3.40
C ASP A 77 -7.54 7.03 4.75
N ARG A 78 -8.43 6.33 5.45
CA ARG A 78 -8.09 5.65 6.69
C ARG A 78 -7.32 4.35 6.40
N ILE A 79 -6.30 4.11 7.22
CA ILE A 79 -5.51 2.89 7.25
C ILE A 79 -5.88 2.13 8.51
N ASP A 80 -6.94 1.33 8.44
CA ASP A 80 -7.49 0.53 9.54
C ASP A 80 -7.65 -0.93 9.11
N ALA A 81 -7.70 -1.84 10.08
CA ALA A 81 -7.93 -3.26 9.79
C ALA A 81 -9.30 -3.51 9.12
N PRO A 82 -9.45 -4.58 8.32
CA PRO A 82 -8.46 -5.61 8.00
C PRO A 82 -7.36 -5.10 7.05
N PHE A 83 -6.10 -5.44 7.35
CA PHE A 83 -4.95 -5.07 6.51
C PHE A 83 -4.84 -6.00 5.29
N PRO A 84 -4.25 -5.54 4.17
CA PRO A 84 -4.20 -6.33 2.94
C PRO A 84 -3.16 -7.46 3.04
N ASP A 85 -3.24 -8.40 2.11
CA ASP A 85 -2.18 -9.40 1.89
C ASP A 85 -0.93 -8.71 1.31
N ILE A 86 -1.12 -7.73 0.41
CA ILE A 86 -0.04 -6.96 -0.21
C ILE A 86 -0.32 -5.45 -0.08
N TRP A 87 0.67 -4.73 0.43
CA TRP A 87 0.72 -3.26 0.46
C TRP A 87 1.73 -2.80 -0.57
N ILE A 88 1.28 -2.10 -1.62
CA ILE A 88 2.12 -1.53 -2.66
C ILE A 88 2.05 -0.02 -2.55
N ALA A 89 3.12 0.61 -2.09
CA ALA A 89 3.15 2.04 -1.85
C ALA A 89 4.10 2.77 -2.81
N ALA A 90 3.80 4.04 -3.06
CA ALA A 90 4.69 4.94 -3.77
C ALA A 90 4.63 6.35 -3.15
N GLY A 91 5.78 7.04 -3.14
CA GLY A 91 5.88 8.41 -2.63
C GLY A 91 6.15 8.54 -1.13
N ARG A 92 6.40 9.77 -0.68
CA ARG A 92 6.86 10.07 0.69
C ARG A 92 5.74 9.99 1.73
N ALA A 93 4.49 10.25 1.34
CA ALA A 93 3.35 10.26 2.26
C ALA A 93 3.05 8.86 2.82
N SER A 94 3.33 7.80 2.07
CA SER A 94 3.11 6.42 2.50
C SER A 94 4.17 5.90 3.48
N LEU A 95 5.39 6.44 3.47
CA LEU A 95 6.53 5.92 4.24
C LEU A 95 6.25 5.68 5.74
N PRO A 96 5.63 6.61 6.50
CA PRO A 96 5.33 6.36 7.91
C PRO A 96 4.44 5.13 8.12
N PHE A 97 3.53 4.85 7.19
CA PHE A 97 2.63 3.71 7.24
C PHE A 97 3.33 2.43 6.78
N SER A 98 4.05 2.48 5.65
CA SER A 98 4.78 1.32 5.09
C SER A 98 5.77 0.73 6.10
N LEU A 99 6.55 1.58 6.79
CA LEU A 99 7.52 1.15 7.82
C LEU A 99 6.86 0.44 9.01
N ARG A 100 5.58 0.73 9.29
CA ARG A 100 4.82 0.17 10.42
C ARG A 100 3.91 -0.98 10.00
N MET A 101 3.60 -1.11 8.71
CA MET A 101 2.55 -2.00 8.22
C MET A 101 2.81 -3.46 8.61
N LYS A 102 4.03 -3.97 8.42
CA LYS A 102 4.39 -5.35 8.82
C LYS A 102 4.09 -5.63 10.30
N LYS A 103 4.35 -4.66 11.20
CA LYS A 103 4.03 -4.80 12.63
C LYS A 103 2.52 -4.71 12.87
N ARG A 104 1.85 -3.74 12.25
CA ARG A 104 0.40 -3.51 12.39
C ARG A 104 -0.42 -4.72 11.90
N SER A 105 0.02 -5.37 10.84
CA SER A 105 -0.57 -6.58 10.30
C SER A 105 -0.06 -7.87 10.95
N HIS A 106 0.59 -7.82 12.10
CA HIS A 106 1.12 -9.03 12.76
C HIS A 106 1.98 -9.92 11.84
N GLY A 107 2.65 -9.31 10.85
CA GLY A 107 3.51 -9.99 9.88
C GLY A 107 2.83 -10.50 8.62
N HIS A 108 1.50 -10.43 8.47
CA HIS A 108 0.80 -11.04 7.34
C HIS A 108 0.80 -10.20 6.05
N THR A 109 1.04 -8.88 6.13
CA THR A 109 1.11 -8.02 4.94
C THR A 109 2.53 -7.99 4.36
N LEU A 110 2.66 -8.35 3.09
CA LEU A 110 3.86 -8.08 2.30
C LEU A 110 3.91 -6.60 1.91
N VAL A 111 4.99 -5.90 2.24
CA VAL A 111 5.16 -4.46 1.96
C VAL A 111 6.12 -4.29 0.78
N VAL A 112 5.68 -3.55 -0.23
CA VAL A 112 6.44 -3.08 -1.39
C VAL A 112 6.37 -1.56 -1.42
N GLN A 113 7.50 -0.87 -1.62
CA GLN A 113 7.64 0.58 -1.50
C GLN A 113 8.43 1.17 -2.66
#